data_AF-A0A6J7V6T1-F1
#
_entry.id   AF-A0A6J7V6T1-F1
#
_cell.length_a   1.000
_cell.length_b   1.000
_cell.length_c   1.000
_cell.angle_alpha   90.00
_cell.angle_beta   90.00
_cell.angle_gamma   90.00
#
_symmetry.space_group_name_H-M   'P 1'
#
loop_
_entity.id
_entity.type
_entity.pdbx_description
1 polymer ?
#
loop_
_entity_poly.entity_id
_entity_poly.type
_entity_poly.pdbx_seq_one_letter_code
_entity_poly.pdbx_strand_id
1 'polypeptide(L)'
;MRSFGPRSGRRLGVLLDHLVDNSKETRIAAGIDHPDVLVTGHPYVDIWAAVKPSVVGIAAWPEIPKGQPWKEGICAALGVEDPRLFWKKILNSVSSYSDLQPPLVGAVEQLIDFVTEPS
;
A
#
# COMPACT_ATOMS: atom_id res chain seq x y z
N MET A 1 12.24 -6.23 14.89
CA MET A 1 12.81 -7.57 14.60
C MET A 1 13.60 -8.14 15.76
N ARG A 2 14.72 -7.53 16.18
CA ARG A 2 15.60 -8.10 17.24
C ARG A 2 14.90 -8.38 18.58
N SER A 3 14.01 -7.52 19.03
CA SER A 3 13.22 -7.74 20.27
C SER A 3 12.06 -8.72 20.10
N PHE A 4 11.51 -8.84 18.89
CA PHE A 4 10.43 -9.78 18.61
C PHE A 4 10.97 -11.20 18.49
N GLY A 5 12.17 -11.42 17.96
CA GLY A 5 12.77 -12.76 17.83
C GLY A 5 11.89 -13.74 17.04
N PRO A 6 11.72 -13.52 15.71
CA PRO A 6 11.02 -14.46 14.83
C PRO A 6 11.65 -15.86 14.91
N ARG A 7 10.80 -16.89 14.89
CA ARG A 7 11.18 -18.30 14.94
C ARG A 7 10.01 -19.15 14.46
N SER A 8 10.23 -20.45 14.23
CA SER A 8 9.15 -21.41 13.98
C SER A 8 8.02 -21.27 15.01
N GLY A 9 6.78 -21.14 14.53
CA GLY A 9 5.60 -20.87 15.37
C GLY A 9 5.48 -19.45 15.91
N ARG A 10 6.33 -18.53 15.47
CA ARG A 10 6.32 -17.10 15.85
C ARG A 10 6.81 -16.25 14.68
N ARG A 11 5.96 -16.16 13.66
CA ARG A 11 6.24 -15.44 12.42
C ARG A 11 5.98 -13.94 12.55
N LEU A 12 6.67 -13.15 11.73
CA LEU A 12 6.52 -11.70 11.64
C LEU A 12 6.18 -11.29 10.21
N GLY A 13 4.96 -10.80 10.00
CA GLY A 13 4.58 -10.11 8.76
C GLY A 13 4.86 -8.61 8.88
N VAL A 14 5.42 -8.00 7.83
CA VAL A 14 5.56 -6.55 7.67
C VAL A 14 4.88 -6.12 6.38
N LEU A 15 3.84 -5.29 6.48
CA LEU A 15 3.20 -4.64 5.34
C LEU A 15 3.74 -3.23 5.18
N LEU A 16 4.38 -2.96 4.05
CA LEU A 16 4.88 -1.64 3.69
C LEU A 16 3.79 -0.84 2.99
N ASP A 17 3.69 0.44 3.36
CA ASP A 17 2.76 1.42 2.79
C ASP A 17 3.02 1.68 1.30
N HIS A 18 4.19 1.36 0.79
CA HIS A 18 4.48 1.32 -0.64
C HIS A 18 5.76 0.50 -0.87
N LEU A 19 5.72 -0.34 -1.91
CA LEU A 19 6.84 -1.15 -2.38
C LEU A 19 7.10 -0.79 -3.84
N VAL A 20 7.52 0.46 -4.05
CA VAL A 20 7.88 0.98 -5.38
C VAL A 20 9.33 0.63 -5.68
N ASP A 21 9.61 0.19 -6.90
CA ASP A 21 10.97 -0.13 -7.33
C ASP A 21 11.94 1.03 -7.08
N ASN A 22 13.11 0.70 -6.54
CA ASN A 22 14.18 1.63 -6.15
C ASN A 22 13.83 2.60 -4.99
N SER A 23 12.72 2.38 -4.28
CA SER A 23 12.43 3.13 -3.05
C SER A 23 13.37 2.71 -1.90
N LYS A 24 13.41 3.55 -0.86
CA LYS A 24 14.19 3.26 0.36
C LYS A 24 13.64 2.02 1.06
N GLU A 25 12.33 1.87 1.05
CA GLU A 25 11.54 0.81 1.65
C GLU A 25 11.88 -0.53 0.99
N THR A 26 11.92 -0.58 -0.34
CA THR A 26 12.35 -1.77 -1.11
C THR A 26 13.79 -2.17 -0.79
N ARG A 27 14.69 -1.19 -0.61
CA ARG A 27 16.08 -1.47 -0.21
C ARG A 27 16.20 -2.03 1.20
N ILE A 28 15.38 -1.52 2.14
CA ILE A 28 15.35 -2.02 3.52
C ILE A 28 14.76 -3.44 3.55
N ALA A 29 13.67 -3.68 2.81
CA ALA A 29 13.04 -4.98 2.68
C ALA A 29 14.01 -6.04 2.13
N ALA A 30 14.80 -5.70 1.10
CA ALA A 30 15.79 -6.60 0.51
C ALA A 30 16.93 -7.01 1.48
N GLY A 31 17.16 -6.25 2.55
CA GLY A 31 18.15 -6.59 3.58
C GLY A 31 17.62 -7.53 4.67
N ILE A 32 16.35 -7.93 4.59
CA ILE A 32 15.69 -8.79 5.57
C ILE A 32 15.57 -10.19 4.95
N ASP A 33 16.52 -11.05 5.28
CA ASP A 33 16.52 -12.46 4.87
C ASP A 33 16.37 -13.33 6.12
N HIS A 34 15.12 -13.70 6.45
CA HIS A 34 14.80 -14.57 7.59
C HIS A 34 13.57 -15.42 7.26
N PRO A 35 13.61 -16.75 7.42
CA PRO A 35 12.54 -17.65 7.00
C PRO A 35 11.19 -17.37 7.70
N ASP A 36 11.22 -16.95 8.98
CA ASP A 36 10.02 -16.58 9.73
C ASP A 36 9.61 -15.10 9.59
N VAL A 37 10.09 -14.40 8.54
CA VAL A 37 9.72 -13.01 8.25
C VAL A 37 9.25 -12.87 6.81
N LEU A 38 8.07 -12.29 6.62
CA LEU A 38 7.57 -11.87 5.31
C LEU A 38 7.48 -10.35 5.26
N VAL A 39 8.03 -9.75 4.20
CA VAL A 39 7.84 -8.34 3.88
C VAL A 39 7.04 -8.26 2.58
N THR A 40 5.91 -7.56 2.61
CA THR A 40 5.04 -7.35 1.46
C THR A 40 4.56 -5.90 1.41
N GLY A 41 3.88 -5.51 0.34
CA GLY A 41 3.40 -4.14 0.12
C GLY A 41 2.79 -3.99 -1.26
N HIS A 42 2.42 -2.76 -1.62
CA HIS A 42 1.78 -2.49 -2.90
C HIS A 42 2.63 -1.58 -3.81
N PRO A 43 2.48 -1.67 -5.14
CA PRO A 43 3.32 -0.93 -6.09
C PRO A 43 2.92 0.54 -6.24
N TYR A 44 1.91 1.01 -5.50
CA TYR A 44 1.43 2.39 -5.59
C TYR A 44 2.32 3.36 -4.82
N VAL A 45 2.43 4.58 -5.36
CA VAL A 45 3.17 5.69 -4.73
C VAL A 45 2.47 6.20 -3.47
N ASP A 46 1.14 6.05 -3.41
CA ASP A 46 0.31 6.45 -2.28
C ASP A 46 -0.95 5.58 -2.22
N ILE A 47 -1.53 5.41 -1.04
CA ILE A 47 -2.72 4.59 -0.81
C ILE A 47 -3.94 5.05 -1.62
N TRP A 48 -4.03 6.33 -2.01
CA TRP A 48 -5.11 6.81 -2.88
C TRP A 48 -5.15 6.03 -4.20
N ALA A 49 -3.98 5.80 -4.82
CA ALA A 49 -3.87 5.05 -6.07
C ALA A 49 -4.22 3.56 -5.92
N ALA A 50 -4.25 3.04 -4.69
CA ALA A 50 -4.72 1.69 -4.40
C ALA A 50 -6.25 1.57 -4.40
N VAL A 51 -7.00 2.67 -4.45
CA VAL A 51 -8.46 2.65 -4.64
C VAL A 51 -8.79 2.60 -6.13
N LYS A 52 -9.81 1.83 -6.52
CA LYS A 52 -10.24 1.78 -7.92
C LYS A 52 -10.78 3.16 -8.38
N PRO A 53 -10.35 3.69 -9.53
CA PRO A 53 -10.83 4.97 -10.07
C PRO A 53 -12.36 5.13 -10.07
N SER A 54 -13.08 4.07 -10.44
CA SER A 54 -14.54 4.04 -10.49
C SER A 54 -15.20 4.31 -9.14
N VAL A 55 -14.56 3.96 -8.03
CA VAL A 55 -15.08 4.16 -6.65
C VAL A 55 -15.16 5.64 -6.31
N VAL A 56 -14.24 6.44 -6.86
CA VAL A 56 -14.16 7.90 -6.62
C VAL A 56 -14.71 8.72 -7.79
N GLY A 57 -15.26 8.05 -8.81
CA GLY A 57 -15.92 8.65 -9.96
C GLY A 57 -14.97 9.23 -11.01
N ILE A 58 -13.75 8.69 -11.13
CA ILE A 58 -12.78 9.11 -12.17
C ILE A 58 -12.49 7.94 -13.12
N ALA A 59 -12.15 8.23 -14.38
CA ALA A 59 -11.84 7.21 -15.36
C ALA A 59 -10.51 6.48 -15.08
N ALA A 60 -9.50 7.24 -14.63
CA ALA A 60 -8.20 6.75 -14.21
C ALA A 60 -7.56 7.73 -13.23
N TRP A 61 -6.61 7.26 -12.43
CA TRP A 61 -5.76 8.15 -11.63
C TRP A 61 -4.84 8.96 -12.55
N PRO A 62 -4.70 10.29 -12.35
CA PRO A 62 -3.72 11.08 -13.11
C PRO A 62 -2.29 10.60 -12.88
N GLU A 63 -1.47 10.66 -13.92
CA GLU A 63 -0.03 10.40 -13.82
C GLU A 63 0.69 11.67 -13.36
N ILE A 64 1.35 11.60 -12.20
CA ILE A 64 2.12 12.73 -11.64
C ILE A 64 3.62 12.47 -11.86
N PRO A 65 4.35 13.40 -12.51
CA PRO A 65 5.79 13.26 -12.70
C PRO A 65 6.55 13.08 -11.38
N LYS A 66 7.62 12.28 -11.43
CA LYS A 66 8.51 12.09 -10.28
C LYS A 66 9.12 13.43 -9.84
N GLY A 67 9.35 13.57 -8.53
CA GLY A 67 9.92 14.77 -7.92
C GLY A 67 8.90 15.86 -7.59
N GLN A 68 7.62 15.64 -7.88
CA GLN A 68 6.53 16.51 -7.45
C GLN A 68 5.79 15.91 -6.25
N PRO A 69 5.25 16.75 -5.35
CA PRO A 69 4.33 16.29 -4.31
C PRO A 69 3.12 15.60 -4.94
N TRP A 70 3.00 14.28 -4.75
CA TRP A 70 2.07 13.45 -5.51
C TRP A 70 0.60 13.80 -5.23
N LYS A 71 0.22 13.98 -3.95
CA LYS A 71 -1.16 14.29 -3.55
C LYS A 71 -1.62 15.64 -4.09
N GLU A 72 -0.77 16.65 -4.02
CA GLU A 72 -1.00 17.98 -4.55
C GLU A 72 -1.12 17.93 -6.09
N GLY A 73 -0.27 17.16 -6.76
CA GLY A 73 -0.37 16.94 -8.20
C GLY A 73 -1.69 16.29 -8.62
N ILE A 74 -2.14 15.26 -7.89
CA ILE A 74 -3.44 14.62 -8.11
C ILE A 74 -4.58 15.62 -7.92
N CYS A 75 -4.54 16.38 -6.83
CA CYS A 75 -5.56 17.40 -6.55
C CYS A 75 -5.62 18.45 -7.67
N ALA A 76 -4.47 18.96 -8.11
CA ALA A 76 -4.39 19.91 -9.21
C ALA A 76 -4.94 19.33 -10.53
N ALA A 77 -4.58 18.08 -10.86
CA ALA A 77 -5.04 17.41 -12.08
C ALA A 77 -6.56 17.12 -12.09
N LEU A 78 -7.15 16.89 -10.90
CA LEU A 78 -8.57 16.63 -10.73
C LEU A 78 -9.40 17.89 -10.41
N GLY A 79 -8.76 19.06 -10.33
CA GLY A 79 -9.43 20.31 -9.95
C GLY A 79 -9.95 20.33 -8.51
N VAL A 80 -9.26 19.63 -7.60
CA VAL A 80 -9.59 19.56 -6.17
C VAL A 80 -8.66 20.49 -5.39
N GLU A 81 -9.22 21.30 -4.50
CA GLU A 81 -8.43 22.33 -3.78
C GLU A 81 -7.78 21.81 -2.49
N ASP A 82 -8.46 20.94 -1.74
CA ASP A 82 -7.99 20.46 -0.44
C ASP A 82 -7.74 18.94 -0.43
N PRO A 83 -6.46 18.49 -0.35
CA PRO A 83 -6.11 17.09 -0.21
C PRO A 83 -6.80 16.37 0.96
N ARG A 84 -7.08 17.06 2.06
CA ARG A 84 -7.74 16.46 3.25
C ARG A 84 -9.22 16.19 2.97
N LEU A 85 -9.91 17.10 2.30
CA LEU A 85 -11.30 16.88 1.89
C LEU A 85 -11.38 15.79 0.83
N PHE A 86 -10.42 15.76 -0.10
CA PHE A 86 -10.36 14.69 -1.09
C PHE A 86 -10.13 13.33 -0.43
N TRP A 87 -9.20 13.25 0.54
CA TRP A 87 -9.00 12.03 1.31
C TRP A 87 -10.27 11.57 2.02
N LYS A 88 -10.99 12.49 2.66
CA LYS A 88 -12.27 12.18 3.31
C LYS A 88 -13.30 11.66 2.31
N LYS A 89 -13.36 12.22 1.10
CA LYS A 89 -14.21 11.72 0.01
C LYS A 89 -13.82 10.28 -0.36
N ILE A 90 -12.53 10.03 -0.62
CA ILE A 90 -12.02 8.69 -0.96
C ILE A 90 -12.40 7.67 0.12
N LEU A 91 -12.11 7.99 1.39
CA LEU A 91 -12.42 7.11 2.53
C LEU A 91 -13.91 6.78 2.63
N ASN A 92 -14.78 7.77 2.41
CA ASN A 92 -16.22 7.56 2.47
C ASN A 92 -16.78 6.80 1.26
N SER A 93 -16.03 6.72 0.16
CA SER A 93 -16.43 5.99 -1.05
C SER A 93 -16.06 4.50 -1.00
N VAL A 94 -15.06 4.12 -0.20
CA VAL A 94 -14.62 2.72 -0.05
C VAL A 94 -15.52 2.02 0.97
N SER A 95 -16.09 0.89 0.57
CA SER A 95 -17.01 0.09 1.37
C SER A 95 -16.53 -1.34 1.60
N SER A 96 -15.68 -1.87 0.72
CA SER A 96 -15.19 -3.24 0.76
C SER A 96 -13.80 -3.36 0.14
N TYR A 97 -13.10 -4.45 0.43
CA TYR A 97 -11.83 -4.79 -0.23
C TYR A 97 -11.98 -4.87 -1.77
N SER A 98 -13.19 -5.15 -2.28
CA SER A 98 -13.48 -5.14 -3.72
C SER A 98 -13.32 -3.77 -4.38
N ASP A 99 -13.32 -2.69 -3.59
CA ASP A 99 -13.12 -1.31 -4.06
C ASP A 99 -11.64 -0.97 -4.22
N LEU A 100 -10.75 -1.85 -3.76
CA LEU A 100 -9.31 -1.68 -3.81
C LEU A 100 -8.70 -2.43 -4.98
N GLN A 101 -7.53 -1.98 -5.41
CA GLN A 101 -6.78 -2.61 -6.47
C GLN A 101 -6.18 -3.94 -5.99
N PRO A 102 -6.14 -4.99 -6.85
CA PRO A 102 -5.67 -6.32 -6.46
C PRO A 102 -4.29 -6.38 -5.79
N PRO A 103 -3.28 -5.58 -6.20
CA PRO A 103 -1.96 -5.63 -5.56
C PRO A 103 -1.96 -5.30 -4.06
N LEU A 104 -2.80 -4.37 -3.60
CA LEU A 104 -2.92 -4.07 -2.17
C LEU A 104 -3.62 -5.22 -1.44
N VAL A 105 -4.73 -5.72 -1.99
CA VAL A 105 -5.49 -6.81 -1.38
C VAL A 105 -4.63 -8.07 -1.26
N GLY A 106 -3.97 -8.47 -2.35
CA GLY A 106 -3.10 -9.64 -2.37
C GLY A 106 -1.91 -9.52 -1.43
N ALA A 107 -1.32 -8.33 -1.26
CA ALA A 107 -0.26 -8.11 -0.28
C ALA A 107 -0.75 -8.37 1.17
N VAL A 108 -1.96 -7.91 1.49
CA VAL A 108 -2.58 -8.14 2.80
C VAL A 108 -2.93 -9.62 2.98
N GLU A 109 -3.49 -10.28 1.97
CA GLU A 109 -3.80 -11.72 2.01
C GLU A 109 -2.54 -12.56 2.25
N GLN A 110 -1.47 -12.32 1.49
CA GLN A 110 -0.18 -12.99 1.70
C GLN A 110 0.36 -12.78 3.10
N LEU A 111 0.21 -11.57 3.66
CA LEU A 111 0.62 -11.26 5.02
C LEU A 111 -0.16 -12.10 6.04
N ILE A 112 -1.49 -12.17 5.88
CA ILE A 112 -2.38 -12.91 6.77
C ILE A 112 -2.04 -14.40 6.71
N ASP A 113 -2.01 -14.98 5.51
CA ASP A 113 -1.70 -16.39 5.30
C ASP A 113 -0.36 -16.78 5.94
N PHE A 114 0.66 -15.93 5.76
CA PHE A 114 1.97 -16.17 6.33
C PHE A 114 1.96 -16.22 7.86
N VAL A 115 1.22 -15.34 8.54
CA VAL A 115 1.21 -15.28 10.01
C VAL A 115 0.21 -16.24 10.65
N THR A 116 -0.74 -16.78 9.87
CA THR A 116 -1.75 -17.75 10.35
C THR A 116 -1.47 -19.19 9.95
N GLU A 117 -0.49 -19.43 9.08
CA GLU A 117 -0.06 -20.78 8.69
C GLU A 117 0.18 -21.67 9.93
N PRO A 118 -0.43 -22.87 9.99
CA PRO A 118 -0.21 -23.80 11.08
C PRO A 118 1.27 -24.17 11.20
N SER A 119 1.74 -24.24 12.45
CA SER A 119 3.12 -24.62 12.78
C SER A 119 3.27 -26.11 13.04
#